data_AF-A0A2D9T2I0-F1
#
_entry.id   AF-A0A2D9T2I0-F1
#
_cell.length_a   1.000
_cell.length_b   1.000
_cell.length_c   1.000
_cell.angle_alpha   90.00
_cell.angle_beta   90.00
_cell.angle_gamma   90.00
#
_symmetry.space_group_name_H-M   'P 1'
#
loop_
_entity.id
_entity.type
_entity.pdbx_description
1 polymer ?
#
loop_
_entity_poly.entity_id
_entity_poly.type
_entity_poly.pdbx_seq_one_letter_code
_entity_poly.pdbx_strand_id
1 'polypeptide(L)'
;MLVATLAFASATAPNHASAQTTDPVPMGEQVDASPKGLIGLGIIGAELGLTIPALAGLHETWSLITFPAVGFAGGAVAGHFLIDNNNNEKAAVAVLLTSLALVIPSIVITVAASAYDPVDDFEDRTDTELPDDADEEPETVEDALDEQARTEARQLADSGTGMVRVHEGGVSLTVPGLTVGAVYTPEELARYGGTQVTEVQLSLVSGSF
;
A
#
# COMPACT_ATOMS: atom_id res chain seq x y z
N MET A 1 22.83 -9.00 8.07
CA MET A 1 22.47 -10.26 7.38
C MET A 1 21.04 -10.11 6.90
N LEU A 2 20.82 -9.94 5.59
CA LEU A 2 19.54 -9.52 5.01
C LEU A 2 18.74 -10.77 4.61
N VAL A 3 17.62 -11.04 5.29
CA VAL A 3 16.74 -12.18 5.01
C VAL A 3 15.63 -11.71 4.08
N ALA A 4 15.74 -12.07 2.81
CA ALA A 4 14.69 -11.86 1.81
C ALA A 4 13.63 -12.97 1.97
N THR A 5 12.46 -12.61 2.49
CA THR A 5 11.28 -13.51 2.55
C THR A 5 10.66 -13.61 1.16
N LEU A 6 10.98 -14.70 0.47
CA LEU A 6 10.38 -15.09 -0.81
C LEU A 6 8.95 -15.58 -0.58
N ALA A 7 7.94 -14.76 -0.93
CA ALA A 7 6.55 -15.19 -0.91
C ALA A 7 6.29 -16.21 -2.04
N PHE A 8 6.17 -17.48 -1.68
CA PHE A 8 5.80 -18.56 -2.59
C PHE A 8 4.31 -18.43 -2.92
N ALA A 9 3.97 -17.89 -4.09
CA ALA A 9 2.62 -17.92 -4.61
C ALA A 9 2.32 -19.32 -5.14
N SER A 10 1.61 -20.13 -4.36
CA SER A 10 1.08 -21.43 -4.78
C SER A 10 0.08 -21.23 -5.93
N ALA A 11 0.51 -21.51 -7.16
CA ALA A 11 -0.36 -21.53 -8.33
C ALA A 11 -1.26 -22.78 -8.30
N THR A 12 -2.40 -22.69 -7.64
CA THR A 12 -3.49 -23.64 -7.82
C THR A 12 -4.18 -23.34 -9.16
N ALA A 13 -3.81 -24.09 -10.20
CA ALA A 13 -4.50 -24.04 -11.49
C ALA A 13 -5.96 -24.53 -11.32
N PRO A 14 -6.98 -23.75 -11.70
CA PRO A 14 -8.34 -24.26 -11.77
C PRO A 14 -8.45 -25.23 -12.96
N ASN A 15 -8.57 -26.53 -12.66
CA ASN A 15 -9.00 -27.53 -13.63
C ASN A 15 -10.51 -27.37 -13.83
N HIS A 16 -10.92 -26.91 -15.01
CA HIS A 16 -12.29 -26.67 -15.47
C HIS A 16 -12.94 -25.33 -15.08
N ALA A 17 -12.93 -24.41 -16.05
CA ALA A 17 -13.98 -23.42 -16.20
C ALA A 17 -15.01 -23.97 -17.19
N SER A 18 -16.25 -24.20 -16.74
CA SER A 18 -17.37 -24.39 -17.66
C SER A 18 -17.67 -23.06 -18.33
N ALA A 19 -17.27 -22.92 -19.59
CA ALA A 19 -17.72 -21.81 -20.41
C ALA A 19 -19.25 -21.88 -20.54
N GLN A 20 -19.94 -20.81 -20.15
CA GLN A 20 -21.34 -20.67 -20.53
C GLN A 20 -21.37 -20.51 -22.06
N THR A 21 -21.92 -21.51 -22.73
CA THR A 21 -22.24 -21.46 -24.16
C THR A 21 -23.31 -20.40 -24.37
N THR A 22 -22.88 -19.15 -24.59
CA THR A 22 -23.72 -18.14 -25.24
C THR A 22 -23.78 -18.48 -26.73
N ASP A 23 -24.98 -18.39 -27.31
CA ASP A 23 -25.37 -18.78 -28.67
C ASP A 23 -24.35 -18.51 -29.78
N PRO A 24 -24.36 -19.30 -30.87
CA PRO A 24 -23.46 -19.11 -32.01
C PRO A 24 -23.78 -17.79 -32.73
N VAL A 25 -23.09 -16.73 -32.35
CA VAL A 25 -22.94 -15.51 -33.15
C VAL A 25 -22.26 -15.92 -34.48
N PRO A 26 -22.76 -15.44 -35.63
CA PRO A 26 -22.25 -15.86 -36.95
C PRO A 26 -20.73 -15.75 -37.05
N MET A 27 -20.12 -16.84 -37.52
CA MET A 27 -18.69 -17.00 -37.79
C MET A 27 -18.18 -15.85 -38.68
N GLY A 28 -17.65 -14.79 -38.06
CA GLY A 28 -17.24 -13.59 -38.78
C GLY A 28 -16.76 -12.43 -37.92
N GLU A 29 -17.07 -12.39 -36.63
CA GLU A 29 -16.45 -11.41 -35.73
C GLU A 29 -15.14 -12.00 -35.20
N GLN A 30 -14.08 -11.86 -36.01
CA GLN A 30 -12.72 -12.03 -35.53
C GLN A 30 -12.58 -11.20 -34.26
N VAL A 31 -12.21 -11.85 -33.15
CA VAL A 31 -11.70 -11.15 -31.98
C VAL A 31 -10.47 -10.42 -32.51
N ASP A 32 -10.66 -9.16 -32.83
CA ASP A 32 -9.60 -8.31 -33.34
C ASP A 32 -8.45 -8.37 -32.33
N ALA A 33 -7.20 -8.27 -32.81
CA ALA A 33 -6.02 -8.13 -31.96
C ALA A 33 -6.14 -6.78 -31.23
N SER A 34 -6.99 -6.81 -30.22
CA SER A 34 -7.43 -5.71 -29.40
C SER A 34 -6.19 -5.12 -28.74
N PRO A 35 -6.14 -3.81 -28.47
CA PRO A 35 -4.97 -3.10 -27.92
C PRO A 35 -4.62 -3.51 -26.47
N LYS A 36 -4.85 -4.77 -26.09
CA LYS A 36 -4.60 -5.38 -24.79
C LYS A 36 -3.11 -5.50 -24.52
N GLY A 37 -2.28 -5.79 -25.52
CA GLY A 37 -0.83 -5.81 -25.39
C GLY A 37 -0.28 -4.40 -25.18
N LEU A 38 -0.73 -3.43 -25.99
CA LEU A 38 -0.44 -2.01 -25.80
C LEU A 38 -0.83 -1.54 -24.40
N ILE A 39 -2.06 -1.80 -23.94
CA ILE A 39 -2.52 -1.36 -22.62
C ILE A 39 -1.78 -2.11 -21.51
N GLY A 40 -1.61 -3.42 -21.61
CA GLY A 40 -0.98 -4.24 -20.58
C GLY A 40 0.48 -3.88 -20.35
N LEU A 41 1.28 -3.81 -21.41
CA LEU A 41 2.67 -3.36 -21.28
C LEU A 41 2.79 -1.86 -21.01
N GLY A 42 1.81 -1.05 -21.43
CA GLY A 42 1.69 0.35 -21.00
C GLY A 42 1.55 0.47 -19.48
N ILE A 43 0.65 -0.30 -18.87
CA ILE A 43 0.48 -0.32 -17.40
C ILE A 43 1.77 -0.78 -16.71
N ILE A 44 2.39 -1.87 -17.17
CA ILE A 44 3.69 -2.32 -16.63
C ILE A 44 4.75 -1.23 -16.75
N GLY A 45 4.83 -0.57 -17.90
CA GLY A 45 5.75 0.55 -18.12
C GLY A 45 5.50 1.71 -17.17
N ALA A 46 4.23 2.06 -16.92
CA ALA A 46 3.84 3.09 -15.97
C ALA A 46 4.26 2.75 -14.54
N GLU A 47 4.03 1.50 -14.14
CA GLU A 47 4.43 1.00 -12.82
C GLU A 47 5.95 1.06 -12.64
N LEU A 48 6.73 0.57 -13.61
CA LEU A 48 8.18 0.68 -13.57
C LEU A 48 8.65 2.15 -13.55
N GLY A 49 7.95 3.01 -14.28
CA GLY A 49 8.14 4.46 -14.25
C GLY A 49 7.76 5.10 -12.92
N LEU A 50 6.98 4.44 -12.06
CA LEU A 50 6.67 4.90 -10.72
C LEU A 50 7.66 4.33 -9.69
N THR A 51 7.87 3.01 -9.70
CA THR A 51 8.64 2.30 -8.68
C THR A 51 10.14 2.56 -8.79
N ILE A 52 10.72 2.59 -9.99
CA ILE A 52 12.18 2.75 -10.15
C ILE A 52 12.66 4.13 -9.66
N PRO A 53 12.02 5.25 -10.04
CA PRO A 53 12.41 6.56 -9.50
C PRO A 53 12.20 6.65 -7.98
N ALA A 54 11.11 6.11 -7.45
CA ALA A 54 10.87 6.08 -6.00
C ALA A 54 11.99 5.33 -5.25
N LEU A 55 12.44 4.18 -5.77
CA LEU A 55 13.59 3.45 -5.23
C LEU A 55 14.92 4.21 -5.37
N ALA A 56 15.02 5.13 -6.32
CA ALA A 56 16.16 6.02 -6.50
C ALA A 56 16.06 7.32 -5.68
N GLY A 57 15.02 7.48 -4.85
CA GLY A 57 14.80 8.66 -4.01
C GLY A 57 14.11 9.84 -4.69
N LEU A 58 13.59 9.66 -5.91
CA LEU A 58 12.91 10.72 -6.67
C LEU A 58 11.41 10.74 -6.34
N HIS A 59 11.04 11.42 -5.25
CA HIS A 59 9.67 11.50 -4.76
C HIS A 59 8.98 12.85 -5.01
N GLU A 60 9.56 13.72 -5.84
CA GLU A 60 8.94 15.01 -6.19
C GLU A 60 7.73 14.82 -7.12
N THR A 61 6.73 15.70 -7.02
CA THR A 61 5.49 15.62 -7.83
C THR A 61 5.76 15.52 -9.34
N TRP A 62 6.77 16.23 -9.85
CA TRP A 62 7.11 16.19 -11.29
C TRP A 62 7.62 14.81 -11.71
N SER A 63 8.40 14.14 -10.84
CA SER A 63 8.95 12.79 -11.05
C SER A 63 7.80 11.78 -11.08
N LEU A 64 6.91 11.87 -10.09
CA LEU A 64 5.73 10.99 -9.94
C LEU A 64 4.73 11.09 -11.09
N ILE A 65 4.80 12.13 -11.91
CA ILE A 65 3.95 12.29 -13.10
C ILE A 65 4.73 11.90 -14.37
N THR A 66 5.95 12.40 -14.51
CA THR A 66 6.70 12.30 -15.77
C THR A 66 7.18 10.88 -16.04
N PHE A 67 7.78 10.22 -15.05
CA PHE A 67 8.34 8.88 -15.27
C PHE A 67 7.26 7.83 -15.51
N PRO A 68 6.11 7.80 -14.80
CA PRO A 68 5.02 6.89 -15.15
C PRO A 68 4.42 7.20 -16.52
N ALA A 69 4.29 8.48 -16.90
CA ALA A 69 3.78 8.84 -18.23
C ALA A 69 4.71 8.38 -19.36
N VAL A 70 6.03 8.59 -19.21
CA VAL A 70 7.05 8.14 -20.17
C VAL A 70 7.12 6.62 -20.19
N GLY A 71 7.10 5.99 -19.01
CA GLY A 71 7.05 4.54 -18.85
C GLY A 71 5.82 3.93 -19.53
N PHE A 72 4.65 4.54 -19.37
CA PHE A 72 3.42 4.12 -20.05
C PHE A 72 3.58 4.22 -21.56
N ALA A 73 4.04 5.36 -22.08
CA ALA A 73 4.21 5.55 -23.50
C ALA A 73 5.22 4.54 -24.09
N GLY A 74 6.37 4.35 -23.43
CA GLY A 74 7.38 3.37 -23.84
C GLY A 74 6.87 1.93 -23.78
N GLY A 75 6.18 1.57 -22.69
CA GLY A 75 5.55 0.28 -22.50
C GLY A 75 4.46 0.01 -23.54
N ALA A 76 3.63 1.00 -23.86
CA ALA A 76 2.58 0.90 -24.86
C ALA A 76 3.15 0.67 -26.27
N VAL A 77 4.21 1.38 -26.64
CA VAL A 77 4.94 1.14 -27.90
C VAL A 77 5.52 -0.27 -27.93
N ALA A 78 6.14 -0.71 -26.83
CA ALA A 78 6.65 -2.07 -26.73
C ALA A 78 5.54 -3.12 -26.82
N GLY A 79 4.38 -2.88 -26.18
CA GLY A 79 3.21 -3.75 -26.23
C GLY A 79 2.63 -3.89 -27.62
N HIS A 80 2.55 -2.79 -28.36
CA HIS A 80 2.12 -2.81 -29.75
C HIS A 80 3.02 -3.70 -30.62
N PHE A 81 4.34 -3.54 -30.52
CA PHE A 81 5.28 -4.29 -31.37
C PHE A 81 5.56 -5.73 -30.91
N LEU A 82 5.62 -5.99 -29.60
CA LEU A 82 5.97 -7.30 -29.06
C LEU A 82 4.77 -8.24 -28.91
N ILE A 83 3.57 -7.70 -28.70
CA ILE A 83 2.39 -8.49 -28.36
C ILE A 83 1.32 -8.36 -29.44
N ASP A 84 0.84 -7.14 -29.72
CA ASP A 84 -0.32 -6.95 -30.59
C ASP A 84 -0.02 -7.32 -32.05
N ASN A 85 1.16 -6.97 -32.58
CA ASN A 85 1.57 -7.30 -33.95
C ASN A 85 1.87 -8.80 -34.19
N ASN A 86 1.92 -9.62 -33.15
CA ASN A 86 2.26 -11.04 -33.24
C ASN A 86 1.02 -11.96 -33.25
N ASN A 87 -0.21 -11.41 -33.31
CA ASN A 87 -1.48 -12.15 -33.31
C ASN A 87 -1.53 -13.27 -32.25
N ASN A 88 -1.06 -12.97 -31.04
CA ASN A 88 -1.07 -13.90 -29.92
C ASN A 88 -2.00 -13.37 -28.83
N GLU A 89 -3.29 -13.65 -28.97
CA GLU A 89 -4.34 -13.12 -28.11
C GLU A 89 -4.18 -13.62 -26.67
N LYS A 90 -3.66 -14.85 -26.51
CA LYS A 90 -3.39 -15.44 -25.19
C LYS A 90 -2.29 -14.66 -24.47
N ALA A 91 -1.21 -14.32 -25.18
CA ALA A 91 -0.15 -13.48 -24.62
C ALA A 91 -0.68 -12.09 -24.26
N ALA A 92 -1.50 -11.48 -25.12
CA ALA A 92 -2.07 -10.17 -24.87
C ALA A 92 -2.97 -10.14 -23.62
N VAL A 93 -3.83 -11.14 -23.45
CA VAL A 93 -4.67 -11.28 -22.26
C VAL A 93 -3.84 -11.60 -21.02
N ALA A 94 -2.86 -12.49 -21.13
CA ALA A 94 -1.99 -12.83 -20.01
C ALA A 94 -1.21 -11.60 -19.52
N VAL A 95 -0.60 -10.84 -20.42
CA VAL A 95 0.15 -9.63 -20.09
C VAL A 95 -0.74 -8.59 -19.42
N LEU A 96 -1.96 -8.37 -19.93
CA LEU A 96 -2.91 -7.44 -19.32
C LEU A 96 -3.35 -7.87 -17.91
N LEU A 97 -3.62 -9.17 -17.71
CA LEU A 97 -4.01 -9.68 -16.39
C LEU A 97 -2.83 -9.63 -15.42
N THR A 98 -1.63 -9.97 -15.88
CA THR A 98 -0.39 -9.86 -15.10
C THR A 98 -0.12 -8.40 -14.72
N SER A 99 -0.29 -7.44 -15.64
CA SER A 99 -0.10 -6.02 -15.32
C SER A 99 -1.07 -5.56 -14.24
N LEU A 100 -2.35 -5.90 -14.37
CA LEU A 100 -3.35 -5.52 -13.37
C LEU A 100 -3.07 -6.15 -11.99
N ALA A 101 -2.55 -7.38 -11.96
CA ALA A 101 -2.17 -8.04 -10.73
C ALA A 101 -0.94 -7.40 -10.05
N LEU A 102 -0.04 -6.76 -10.82
CA LEU A 102 1.14 -6.09 -10.29
C LEU A 102 0.87 -4.68 -9.72
N VAL A 103 -0.26 -4.06 -10.05
CA VAL A 103 -0.62 -2.71 -9.57
C VAL A 103 -0.49 -2.58 -8.06
N ILE A 104 -1.11 -3.49 -7.29
CA ILE A 104 -1.11 -3.41 -5.83
C ILE A 104 0.31 -3.58 -5.26
N PRO A 105 1.06 -4.65 -5.59
CA PRO A 105 2.45 -4.78 -5.18
C PRO A 105 3.31 -3.56 -5.54
N SER A 106 3.15 -2.99 -6.73
CA SER A 106 3.90 -1.83 -7.20
C SER A 106 3.65 -0.58 -6.35
N ILE A 107 2.38 -0.29 -6.04
CA ILE A 107 2.01 0.84 -5.19
C ILE A 107 2.60 0.66 -3.79
N VAL A 108 2.50 -0.53 -3.20
CA VAL A 108 3.04 -0.81 -1.86
C VAL A 108 4.55 -0.58 -1.83
N ILE A 109 5.30 -1.08 -2.83
CA ILE A 109 6.75 -0.88 -2.90
C ILE A 109 7.08 0.60 -3.06
N THR A 110 6.35 1.31 -3.91
CA THR A 110 6.59 2.74 -4.17
C THR A 110 6.35 3.56 -2.90
N VAL A 111 5.23 3.34 -2.21
CA VAL A 111 4.90 4.05 -0.96
C VAL A 111 5.92 3.74 0.14
N ALA A 112 6.34 2.48 0.27
CA ALA A 112 7.37 2.10 1.24
C ALA A 112 8.73 2.76 0.94
N ALA A 113 9.08 2.90 -0.34
CA ALA A 113 10.31 3.57 -0.76
C ALA A 113 10.26 5.10 -0.60
N SER A 114 9.07 5.69 -0.63
CA SER A 114 8.86 7.12 -0.45
C SER A 114 8.37 7.48 0.96
N ALA A 115 8.56 6.60 1.95
CA ALA A 115 8.12 6.84 3.31
C ALA A 115 8.81 8.09 3.88
N TYR A 116 8.07 8.85 4.69
CA TYR A 116 8.59 10.05 5.34
C TYR A 116 9.60 9.66 6.40
N ASP A 117 10.82 10.18 6.29
CA ASP A 117 11.83 10.10 7.33
C ASP A 117 11.72 11.37 8.19
N PRO A 118 11.20 11.30 9.42
CA PRO A 118 11.10 12.47 10.28
C PRO A 118 12.50 12.98 10.60
N VAL A 119 12.75 14.25 10.27
CA VAL A 119 13.94 14.96 10.76
C VAL A 119 13.82 15.05 12.28
N ASP A 120 14.84 14.56 13.01
CA ASP A 120 14.97 14.71 14.47
C ASP A 120 15.21 16.19 14.85
N ASP A 121 14.25 17.07 14.55
CA ASP A 121 14.31 18.50 14.86
C ASP A 121 14.04 18.80 16.35
N PHE A 122 14.11 17.79 17.22
CA PHE A 122 13.94 17.96 18.67
C PHE A 122 15.24 18.33 19.39
N GLU A 123 16.38 18.39 18.70
CA GLU A 123 17.68 18.74 19.29
C GLU A 123 18.26 20.07 18.75
N ASP A 124 17.54 21.20 18.81
CA ASP A 124 18.21 22.53 18.84
C ASP A 124 17.29 23.69 19.27
N ARG A 125 16.61 23.55 20.42
CA ARG A 125 16.03 24.70 21.13
C ARG A 125 16.45 24.68 22.60
N THR A 126 17.74 24.71 22.83
CA THR A 126 18.32 25.03 24.14
C THR A 126 19.29 26.21 24.05
N ASP A 127 18.99 27.20 23.19
CA ASP A 127 19.48 28.57 23.37
C ASP A 127 18.67 29.25 24.49
N THR A 128 18.84 28.78 25.72
CA THR A 128 18.62 29.59 26.91
C THR A 128 19.80 29.33 27.81
N GLU A 129 20.73 30.28 27.78
CA GLU A 129 21.90 30.40 28.65
C GLU A 129 21.46 30.19 30.11
N LEU A 130 21.60 28.96 30.60
CA LEU A 130 21.46 28.60 32.00
C LEU A 130 22.82 28.80 32.66
N PRO A 131 22.90 29.41 33.86
CA PRO A 131 24.16 29.55 34.58
C PRO A 131 24.78 28.18 34.82
N ASP A 132 26.10 28.08 34.62
CA ASP A 132 26.95 27.12 35.32
C ASP A 132 26.49 27.04 36.78
N ASP A 133 26.40 25.82 37.32
CA ASP A 133 26.03 25.45 38.70
C ASP A 133 24.61 24.88 38.86
N ALA A 134 24.43 23.61 38.47
CA ALA A 134 23.54 22.71 39.18
C ALA A 134 24.13 21.29 39.17
N ASP A 135 24.36 20.77 40.36
CA ASP A 135 25.11 19.56 40.66
C ASP A 135 24.56 18.32 39.93
N GLU A 136 25.45 17.58 39.27
CA GLU A 136 25.19 16.23 38.76
C GLU A 136 24.98 15.28 39.96
N GLU A 137 23.73 15.08 40.38
CA GLU A 137 23.39 13.90 41.18
C GLU A 137 23.27 12.69 40.24
N PRO A 138 23.86 11.53 40.59
CA PRO A 138 23.82 10.36 39.73
C PRO A 138 22.38 9.87 39.60
N GLU A 139 21.86 9.86 38.37
CA GLU A 139 20.54 9.31 38.06
C GLU A 139 20.38 7.94 38.71
N THR A 140 19.41 7.85 39.61
CA THR A 140 19.13 6.59 40.25
C THR A 140 18.50 5.66 39.22
N VAL A 141 18.77 4.36 39.31
CA VAL A 141 18.22 3.35 38.39
C VAL A 141 16.68 3.40 38.35
N GLU A 142 16.04 3.90 39.42
CA GLU A 142 14.60 4.08 39.51
C GLU A 142 14.10 5.20 38.58
N ASP A 143 14.85 6.30 38.43
CA ASP A 143 14.48 7.42 37.55
C ASP A 143 14.55 7.02 36.06
N ALA A 144 15.59 6.27 35.67
CA ALA A 144 15.76 5.76 34.31
C ALA A 144 14.68 4.72 33.92
N LEU A 145 14.25 3.89 34.87
CA LEU A 145 13.17 2.92 34.66
C LEU A 145 11.81 3.61 34.53
N ASP A 146 11.56 4.67 35.30
CA ASP A 146 10.35 5.47 35.21
C ASP A 146 10.27 6.22 33.87
N GLU A 147 11.40 6.70 33.34
CA GLU A 147 11.47 7.35 32.04
C GLU A 147 11.27 6.36 30.88
N GLN A 148 11.85 5.17 30.98
CA GLN A 148 11.59 4.08 30.03
C GLN A 148 10.11 3.66 30.03
N ALA A 149 9.50 3.48 31.21
CA ALA A 149 8.10 3.12 31.33
C ALA A 149 7.16 4.20 30.76
N ARG A 150 7.49 5.49 30.94
CA ARG A 150 6.74 6.60 30.33
C ARG A 150 6.89 6.66 28.82
N THR A 151 8.08 6.33 28.31
CA THR A 151 8.36 6.27 26.87
C THR A 151 7.59 5.12 26.23
N GLU A 152 7.62 3.93 26.83
CA GLU A 152 6.82 2.78 26.39
C GLU A 152 5.30 3.08 26.45
N ALA A 153 4.83 3.72 27.53
CA ALA A 153 3.42 4.08 27.67
C ALA A 153 2.96 5.09 26.59
N ARG A 154 3.82 6.03 26.20
CA ARG A 154 3.54 6.97 25.10
C ARG A 154 3.54 6.26 23.75
N GLN A 155 4.50 5.39 23.49
CA GLN A 155 4.55 4.57 22.27
C GLN A 155 3.32 3.65 22.15
N LEU A 156 2.85 3.10 23.27
CA LEU A 156 1.64 2.30 23.34
C LEU A 156 0.37 3.12 23.08
N ALA A 157 0.35 4.40 23.47
CA ALA A 157 -0.80 5.30 23.32
C ALA A 157 -0.94 5.87 21.91
N ASP A 158 0.17 6.18 21.22
CA ASP A 158 0.16 6.77 19.88
C ASP A 158 -0.18 5.79 18.77
N SER A 159 -0.05 4.50 19.06
CA SER A 159 -0.25 3.47 18.08
C SER A 159 -1.67 2.88 18.32
N GLY A 160 -2.57 3.03 17.35
CA GLY A 160 -4.03 2.90 17.52
C GLY A 160 -4.60 1.51 17.85
N THR A 161 -5.93 1.42 17.84
CA THR A 161 -6.73 0.24 18.19
C THR A 161 -6.56 -0.91 17.17
N GLY A 162 -5.91 -2.02 17.55
CA GLY A 162 -5.76 -3.21 16.70
C GLY A 162 -5.14 -4.42 17.41
N MET A 163 -5.64 -5.62 17.12
CA MET A 163 -5.32 -6.87 17.84
C MET A 163 -3.87 -7.35 17.68
N VAL A 164 -3.31 -7.20 16.48
CA VAL A 164 -1.90 -7.44 16.18
C VAL A 164 -1.25 -6.13 15.77
N ARG A 165 -0.14 -5.79 16.42
CA ARG A 165 0.60 -4.55 16.25
C ARG A 165 2.04 -4.85 15.88
N VAL A 166 2.52 -4.18 14.85
CA VAL A 166 3.91 -4.29 14.36
C VAL A 166 4.56 -2.92 14.57
N HIS A 167 5.65 -2.88 15.34
CA HIS A 167 6.45 -1.68 15.59
C HIS A 167 7.94 -2.02 15.44
N GLU A 168 8.78 -0.99 15.35
CA GLU A 168 10.22 -1.13 15.03
C GLU A 168 10.99 -2.03 16.01
N GLY A 169 10.46 -2.25 17.22
CA GLY A 169 11.02 -3.11 18.25
C GLY A 169 10.36 -4.49 18.42
N GLY A 170 9.29 -4.84 17.67
CA GLY A 170 8.65 -6.16 17.81
C GLY A 170 7.18 -6.26 17.35
N VAL A 171 6.58 -7.39 17.69
CA VAL A 171 5.15 -7.68 17.48
C VAL A 171 4.45 -7.72 18.83
N SER A 172 3.42 -6.90 19.01
CA SER A 172 2.60 -6.88 20.22
C SER A 172 1.16 -7.30 19.93
N LEU A 173 0.51 -7.92 20.92
CA LEU A 173 -0.88 -8.36 20.87
C LEU A 173 -1.70 -7.52 21.85
N THR A 174 -2.80 -6.92 21.38
CA THR A 174 -3.71 -6.13 22.23
C THR A 174 -5.18 -6.52 22.04
N VAL A 175 -6.07 -5.95 22.85
CA VAL A 175 -7.52 -6.19 22.76
C VAL A 175 -8.05 -5.49 21.50
N PRO A 176 -8.88 -6.15 20.68
CA PRO A 176 -9.38 -5.55 19.45
C PRO A 176 -10.21 -4.30 19.76
N GLY A 177 -10.02 -3.26 18.96
CA GLY A 177 -10.86 -2.06 19.05
C GLY A 177 -12.27 -2.37 18.58
N LEU A 178 -13.26 -2.11 19.43
CA LEU A 178 -14.67 -2.22 19.10
C LEU A 178 -15.26 -0.82 18.94
N THR A 179 -15.71 -0.49 17.74
CA THR A 179 -16.42 0.77 17.48
C THR A 179 -17.86 0.44 17.07
N VAL A 180 -18.82 1.08 17.73
CA VAL A 180 -20.25 0.89 17.46
C VAL A 180 -20.81 2.19 16.92
N GLY A 181 -21.31 2.17 15.68
CA GLY A 181 -21.76 3.35 14.95
C GLY A 181 -23.17 3.21 14.40
N ALA A 182 -23.83 4.33 14.16
CA ALA A 182 -25.08 4.38 13.42
C ALA A 182 -24.79 4.35 11.92
N VAL A 183 -25.40 3.41 11.18
CA VAL A 183 -25.19 3.25 9.72
C VAL A 183 -25.73 4.44 8.94
N TYR A 184 -26.84 5.01 9.39
CA TYR A 184 -27.53 6.10 8.72
C TYR A 184 -27.50 7.36 9.56
N THR A 185 -27.29 8.49 8.90
CA THR A 185 -27.46 9.80 9.50
C THR A 185 -28.96 10.15 9.63
N PRO A 186 -29.35 11.03 10.56
CA PRO A 186 -30.75 11.43 10.74
C PRO A 186 -31.38 12.02 9.47
N GLU A 187 -30.56 12.68 8.64
CA GLU A 187 -30.95 13.30 7.38
C GLU A 187 -31.27 12.26 6.30
N GLU A 188 -30.50 11.17 6.25
CA GLU A 188 -30.74 10.04 5.33
C GLU A 188 -31.97 9.23 5.73
N LEU A 189 -32.21 9.05 7.03
CA LEU A 189 -33.40 8.39 7.55
C LEU A 189 -34.69 9.13 7.17
N ALA A 190 -34.68 10.46 7.26
CA ALA A 190 -35.82 11.29 6.87
C ALA A 190 -36.08 11.27 5.35
N ARG A 191 -35.02 11.11 4.54
CA ARG A 191 -35.10 11.14 3.08
C ARG A 191 -35.49 9.80 2.47
N TYR A 192 -34.97 8.70 3.01
CA TYR A 192 -35.10 7.36 2.42
C TYR A 192 -36.04 6.43 3.19
N GLY A 193 -36.54 6.84 4.36
CA GLY A 193 -37.59 6.11 5.08
C GLY A 193 -37.19 4.72 5.56
N GLY A 194 -35.94 4.56 6.00
CA GLY A 194 -35.39 3.29 6.48
C GLY A 194 -35.54 3.07 7.99
N THR A 195 -35.08 1.92 8.47
CA THR A 195 -34.86 1.65 9.89
C THR A 195 -33.40 1.86 10.24
N GLN A 196 -33.12 2.51 11.38
CA GLN A 196 -31.76 2.67 11.88
C GLN A 196 -31.12 1.28 12.07
N VAL A 197 -29.93 1.10 11.50
CA VAL A 197 -29.10 -0.09 11.72
C VAL A 197 -27.85 0.33 12.47
N THR A 198 -27.43 -0.50 13.40
CA THR A 198 -26.20 -0.32 14.17
C THR A 198 -25.10 -1.14 13.50
N GLU A 199 -23.98 -0.51 13.20
CA GLU A 199 -22.77 -1.16 12.70
C GLU A 199 -21.80 -1.41 13.85
N VAL A 200 -21.15 -2.57 13.83
CA VAL A 200 -20.09 -2.94 14.77
C VAL A 200 -18.82 -3.16 13.95
N GLN A 201 -17.82 -2.32 14.17
CA GLN A 201 -16.51 -2.39 13.53
C GLN A 201 -15.50 -2.98 14.51
N LEU A 202 -14.71 -3.95 14.03
CA LEU A 202 -13.69 -4.67 14.79
C LEU A 202 -12.33 -4.45 14.13
N SER A 203 -11.44 -3.73 14.80
CA SER A 203 -10.08 -3.48 14.32
C SER A 203 -9.16 -4.63 14.71
N LEU A 204 -8.73 -5.43 13.71
CA LEU A 204 -7.91 -6.62 13.91
C LEU A 204 -6.40 -6.36 13.81
N VAL A 205 -5.98 -5.42 12.99
CA VAL A 205 -4.56 -5.11 12.73
C VAL A 205 -4.37 -3.60 12.70
N SER A 206 -3.33 -3.11 13.36
CA SER A 206 -2.94 -1.70 13.37
C SER A 206 -1.41 -1.61 13.32
N GLY A 207 -0.88 -0.62 12.61
CA GLY A 207 0.56 -0.36 12.50
C GLY A 207 0.82 1.13 12.43
N SER A 208 1.93 1.55 13.02
CA SER A 208 2.56 2.86 12.86
C SER A 208 3.94 2.61 12.27
N PHE A 209 4.27 3.33 11.21
CA PHE A 209 5.53 3.26 10.49
C PHE A 209 6.10 4.67 10.36
#